data_AF-A0A358EJK0-F1
#
_entry.id   AF-A0A358EJK0-F1
#
_cell.length_a   1.000
_cell.length_b   1.000
_cell.length_c   1.000
_cell.angle_alpha   90.00
_cell.angle_beta   90.00
_cell.angle_gamma   90.00
#
_symmetry.space_group_name_H-M   'P 1'
#
loop_
_entity.id
_entity.type
_entity.pdbx_description
1 polymer ?
#
loop_
_entity_poly.entity_id
_entity_poly.type
_entity_poly.pdbx_seq_one_letter_code
_entity_poly.pdbx_strand_id
1 'polypeptide(L)' 'MLLINTLLGTGLLASAAAALNQYAEREYDARMPRTAKRPIPSGEISSRKAVIFGGVAAILGIIYLAHAV' A
#
# COMPACT_ATOMS: atom_id res chain seq x y z
N MET A 1 -20.71 -6.51 13.93
CA MET A 1 -19.28 -6.71 13.65
C MET A 1 -18.92 -6.64 12.16
N LEU A 2 -19.86 -6.93 11.25
CA LEU A 2 -19.62 -6.85 9.79
C LEU A 2 -18.93 -5.56 9.34
N LEU A 3 -19.44 -4.39 9.75
CA LEU A 3 -18.85 -3.10 9.41
C LEU A 3 -17.36 -2.99 9.81
N ILE A 4 -17.00 -3.47 11.00
CA ILE A 4 -15.62 -3.43 11.49
C ILE A 4 -14.73 -4.34 10.64
N ASN A 5 -15.21 -5.54 10.30
CA ASN A 5 -14.48 -6.47 9.43
C ASN A 5 -14.28 -5.87 8.03
N THR A 6 -15.32 -5.26 7.46
CA THR A 6 -15.22 -4.60 6.17
C THR A 6 -14.21 -3.45 6.21
N LEU A 7 -14.23 -2.59 7.24
CA LEU A 7 -13.28 -1.49 7.39
C LEU A 7 -11.84 -1.98 7.55
N LEU A 8 -11.60 -3.02 8.35
CA LEU A 8 -10.27 -3.59 8.52
C LEU A 8 -9.72 -4.19 7.23
N GLY A 9 -10.52 -5.03 6.56
CA GLY A 9 -10.10 -5.69 5.32
C GLY A 9 -9.86 -4.70 4.18
N THR A 10 -10.79 -3.75 3.98
CA THR A 10 -10.65 -2.72 2.94
C THR A 10 -9.54 -1.72 3.27
N GLY A 11 -9.31 -1.40 4.55
CA GLY A 11 -8.18 -0.57 4.99
C GLY A 11 -6.82 -1.20 4.70
N LEU A 12 -6.70 -2.52 4.89
CA LEU A 12 -5.51 -3.29 4.50
C LEU A 12 -5.27 -3.24 2.99
N LEU A 13 -6.32 -3.46 2.19
CA LEU A 13 -6.24 -3.37 0.73
C LEU A 13 -5.91 -1.96 0.24
N ALA A 14 -6.50 -0.93 0.83
CA ALA A 14 -6.21 0.47 0.50
C ALA A 14 -4.74 0.82 0.81
N SER A 15 -4.22 0.36 1.95
CA SER A 15 -2.82 0.53 2.33
C SER A 15 -1.88 -0.18 1.37
N ALA A 16 -2.23 -1.41 0.98
CA ALA A 16 -1.48 -2.17 -0.03
C ALA A 16 -1.44 -1.45 -1.38
N ALA A 17 -2.61 -1.02 -1.87
CA ALA A 17 -2.73 -0.30 -3.13
C ALA A 17 -1.94 1.01 -3.11
N ALA A 18 -2.01 1.79 -2.02
CA ALA A 18 -1.26 3.03 -1.88
C ALA A 18 0.27 2.79 -1.92
N ALA A 19 0.77 1.80 -1.19
CA ALA A 19 2.19 1.46 -1.17
C ALA A 19 2.70 0.98 -2.53
N LEU A 20 1.93 0.10 -3.19
CA LEU A 20 2.30 -0.42 -4.51
C LEU A 20 2.19 0.64 -5.60
N ASN A 21 1.19 1.54 -5.53
CA ASN A 21 1.06 2.65 -6.46
C ASN A 21 2.27 3.58 -6.38
N GLN A 22 2.66 3.94 -5.16
CA GLN A 22 3.84 4.79 -4.95
C GLN A 22 5.15 4.08 -5.36
N TYR A 23 5.23 2.76 -5.22
CA TYR A 23 6.37 1.99 -5.75
C TYR A 23 6.42 1.98 -7.29
N ALA A 24 5.27 1.82 -7.94
CA ALA A 24 5.14 1.81 -9.39
C ALA A 24 5.48 3.19 -9.99
N GLU A 25 5.03 4.26 -9.34
CA GLU A 25 5.23 5.64 -9.79
C GLU A 25 6.55 6.27 -9.32
N ARG A 26 7.39 5.55 -8.55
CA ARG A 26 8.56 6.11 -7.84
C ARG A 26 9.49 6.97 -8.72
N GLU A 27 9.68 6.59 -9.98
CA GLU A 27 10.58 7.29 -10.90
C GLU A 27 9.98 8.60 -11.42
N TYR A 28 8.66 8.62 -11.64
CA TYR A 28 7.93 9.82 -12.01
C TYR A 28 7.74 10.74 -10.82
N ASP A 29 7.40 10.19 -9.66
CA ASP A 29 7.24 10.95 -8.43
C ASP A 29 8.54 11.67 -8.03
N ALA A 30 9.70 11.03 -8.20
CA ALA A 30 10.99 11.65 -7.95
C ALA A 30 11.27 12.91 -8.81
N ARG A 31 10.59 13.07 -9.95
CA ARG A 31 10.74 14.20 -10.88
C ARG A 31 9.68 15.29 -10.67
N MET A 32 8.69 15.07 -9.80
CA MET A 32 7.59 16.00 -9.56
C MET A 32 7.78 16.75 -8.24
N PRO A 33 7.81 18.10 -8.22
CA PRO A 33 8.00 18.87 -6.98
C PRO A 33 6.97 18.53 -5.87
N ARG A 34 5.74 18.17 -6.28
CA ARG A 34 4.65 17.81 -5.36
C ARG A 34 4.84 16.44 -4.70
N THR A 35 5.48 15.46 -5.37
CA THR A 35 5.53 14.05 -4.92
C THR A 35 6.94 13.50 -4.72
N ALA A 36 7.98 14.28 -5.04
CA ALA A 36 9.38 13.90 -4.86
C ALA A 36 9.75 13.63 -3.39
N LYS A 37 9.00 14.20 -2.43
CA LYS A 37 9.19 13.98 -1.00
C LYS A 37 8.43 12.77 -0.44
N ARG A 38 7.68 12.03 -1.26
CA ARG A 38 6.99 10.84 -0.76
C ARG A 38 8.04 9.78 -0.34
N PRO A 39 7.74 8.89 0.64
CA PRO A 39 8.74 8.00 1.24
C PRO A 39 9.56 7.10 0.31
N ILE A 40 8.95 6.53 -0.74
CA ILE A 40 9.62 5.64 -1.70
C ILE A 40 10.51 6.40 -2.70
N PRO A 41 10.02 7.43 -3.44
CA PRO A 41 10.84 8.20 -4.36
C PRO A 41 11.95 9.01 -3.65
N SER A 42 11.73 9.46 -2.42
CA SER A 42 12.76 10.15 -1.62
C SER A 42 13.83 9.20 -1.06
N GLY A 43 13.59 7.89 -1.09
CA GLY A 43 14.49 6.87 -0.57
C GLY A 43 14.38 6.60 0.94
N GLU A 44 13.48 7.30 1.67
CA GLU A 44 13.21 7.02 3.09
C GLU A 44 12.76 5.57 3.33
N ILE A 45 11.98 5.01 2.39
CA ILE A 45 11.61 3.60 2.35
C ILE A 45 12.21 2.96 1.11
N SER A 46 13.02 1.92 1.31
CA SER A 46 13.55 1.15 0.19
C SER A 46 12.42 0.55 -0.64
N SER A 47 12.54 0.64 -1.97
CA SER A 47 11.64 0.03 -2.95
C SER A 47 11.28 -1.43 -2.64
N ARG A 48 12.24 -2.25 -2.21
CA ARG A 48 12.01 -3.66 -1.84
C ARG A 48 11.07 -3.80 -0.63
N LYS A 49 11.27 -3.00 0.42
CA LYS A 49 10.38 -2.99 1.60
C LYS A 49 8.97 -2.56 1.23
N ALA A 50 8.81 -1.58 0.34
CA ALA A 50 7.49 -1.14 -0.11
C ALA A 50 6.71 -2.24 -0.85
N VAL A 51 7.36 -2.98 -1.76
CA VAL A 51 6.73 -4.10 -2.46
C VAL A 51 6.36 -5.24 -1.51
N ILE A 52 7.26 -5.58 -0.58
CA ILE A 52 6.99 -6.63 0.42
C ILE A 52 5.79 -6.23 1.29
N PHE A 53 5.79 -5.00 1.82
CA PHE A 53 4.68 -4.49 2.63
C PHE A 53 3.37 -4.51 1.84
N GLY A 54 3.36 -3.93 0.63
CA GLY A 54 2.18 -3.87 -0.21
C GLY A 54 1.64 -5.26 -0.58
N GLY A 55 2.53 -6.19 -0.96
CA GLY A 55 2.15 -7.56 -1.28
C GLY A 55 1.59 -8.32 -0.08
N VAL A 56 2.23 -8.23 1.09
CA VAL A 56 1.75 -8.86 2.32
C VAL A 56 0.40 -8.28 2.75
N ALA A 57 0.26 -6.95 2.75
CA ALA A 57 -0.99 -6.29 3.10
C ALA A 57 -2.14 -6.65 2.13
N ALA A 58 -1.84 -6.79 0.83
CA ALA A 58 -2.82 -7.23 -0.16
C ALA A 58 -3.30 -8.67 0.12
N ILE A 59 -2.37 -9.61 0.30
CA ILE A 59 -2.69 -11.02 0.59
C ILE A 59 -3.51 -11.13 1.87
N LEU A 60 -3.07 -10.47 2.95
CA LEU A 60 -3.79 -10.49 4.23
C LEU A 60 -5.17 -9.84 4.11
N GLY A 61 -5.29 -8.71 3.42
CA GLY A 61 -6.58 -8.03 3.21
C GLY A 61 -7.58 -8.88 2.41
N ILE A 62 -7.13 -9.54 1.35
CA ILE A 62 -7.97 -10.45 0.53
C ILE A 62 -8.43 -11.63 1.38
N ILE A 63 -7.49 -12.33 2.05
CA ILE A 63 -7.80 -13.49 2.89
C ILE A 63 -8.76 -13.09 4.01
N TYR A 64 -8.53 -11.95 4.66
CA TYR A 64 -9.39 -11.47 5.73
C TYR A 64 -10.81 -11.20 5.24
N LEU A 65 -10.98 -10.46 4.15
CA LEU A 65 -12.32 -10.19 3.60
C LEU A 65 -13.02 -11.47 3.16
N ALA A 66 -12.33 -12.40 2.52
CA ALA A 66 -12.91 -13.66 2.06
C ALA A 66 -13.45 -14.55 3.18
N HIS A 67 -12.95 -14.39 4.41
CA HIS A 67 -13.36 -15.21 5.56
C HIS A 67 -14.21 -14.46 6.59
N ALA A 68 -14.09 -13.13 6.70
CA ALA A 68 -14.69 -12.36 7.78
C ALA A 68 -15.86 -11.44 7.35
N VAL A 69 -16.14 -11.34 6.04
CA VAL A 69 -17.24 -10.55 5.44
C VAL A 69 -18.01 -11.43 4.48
#